data_AF-A0A955AUQ9-F1
#
_entry.id   AF-A0A955AUQ9-F1
#
_cell.length_a   1.000
_cell.length_b   1.000
_cell.length_c   1.000
_cell.angle_alpha   90.00
_cell.angle_beta   90.00
_cell.angle_gamma   90.00
#
_symmetry.space_group_name_H-M   'P 1'
#
loop_
_entity.id
_entity.type
_entity.pdbx_description
1 polymer ?
#
loop_
_entity_poly.entity_id
_entity_poly.type
_entity_poly.pdbx_seq_one_letter_code
_entity_poly.pdbx_strand_id
1 'polypeptide(L)'
;TDDTQMMIGVTQALIQDGQIESATLQHYFVKNYVASRGYGRGARMVLQAMSEGADHRHWVDSQFPGGSFGNGAAMRVAPIGLVFRHDSTKLFEQADLQSKLTHTHPLGTEGARLIAMAVAYCVSSRNFDRNEFFDRLLECATSEEYRHKIRMAAAATKLSDLESIGNGIAAHESVVTAIGCFALTPNDYARTIAHAILLGGDTDTIAAMAGAISGAYQGESAIPSVWLSALEDDYQGHT
;
A
#
# COMPACT_ATOMS: atom_id res chain seq x y z
N THR A 1 12.23 3.39 -3.57
CA THR A 1 12.17 2.21 -4.46
C THR A 1 11.01 2.37 -5.43
N ASP A 2 10.56 1.32 -6.09
CA ASP A 2 9.37 1.34 -6.94
C ASP A 2 8.09 1.66 -6.16
N ASP A 3 8.01 1.33 -4.87
CA ASP A 3 6.95 1.75 -3.95
C ASP A 3 6.68 3.25 -4.05
N THR A 4 7.72 4.05 -3.79
CA THR A 4 7.65 5.50 -3.81
C THR A 4 7.33 6.02 -5.20
N GLN A 5 8.00 5.52 -6.24
CA GLN A 5 7.77 5.98 -7.62
C GLN A 5 6.33 5.73 -8.10
N MET A 6 5.80 4.55 -7.78
CA MET A 6 4.42 4.21 -8.12
C MET A 6 3.43 5.03 -7.30
N MET A 7 3.70 5.28 -6.01
CA MET A 7 2.87 6.13 -5.15
C MET A 7 2.84 7.59 -5.64
N ILE A 8 3.97 8.11 -6.11
CA ILE A 8 4.05 9.43 -6.74
C ILE A 8 3.17 9.47 -8.00
N GLY A 9 3.19 8.40 -8.81
CA GLY A 9 2.31 8.30 -9.98
C GLY A 9 0.82 8.31 -9.62
N VAL A 10 0.42 7.59 -8.57
CA VAL A 10 -0.96 7.64 -8.04
C VAL A 10 -1.32 9.05 -7.58
N THR A 11 -0.41 9.69 -6.83
CA THR A 11 -0.62 11.05 -6.31
C THR A 11 -0.78 12.08 -7.44
N GLN A 12 0.08 12.00 -8.47
CA GLN A 12 0.02 12.89 -9.62
C GLN A 12 -1.30 12.72 -10.41
N ALA A 13 -1.77 11.48 -10.60
CA ALA A 13 -3.06 11.23 -11.24
C ALA A 13 -4.23 11.84 -10.43
N LEU A 14 -4.22 11.66 -9.11
CA LEU A 14 -5.23 12.24 -8.23
C LEU A 14 -5.21 13.77 -8.23
N ILE A 15 -4.02 14.39 -8.25
CA ILE A 15 -3.88 15.85 -8.33
C ILE A 15 -4.46 16.38 -9.65
N GLN A 16 -4.25 15.65 -10.75
CA GLN A 16 -4.68 16.09 -12.07
C GLN A 16 -6.19 15.98 -12.25
N ASP A 17 -6.77 14.84 -11.89
CA ASP A 17 -8.16 14.52 -12.27
C ASP A 17 -9.13 14.48 -11.07
N GLY A 18 -8.62 14.61 -9.84
CA GLY A 18 -9.42 14.48 -8.61
C GLY A 18 -9.89 13.05 -8.30
N GLN A 19 -9.55 12.10 -9.17
CA GLN A 19 -9.85 10.67 -9.08
C GLN A 19 -8.91 9.89 -10.03
N ILE A 20 -8.95 8.56 -9.93
CA ILE A 20 -8.19 7.65 -10.77
C ILE A 20 -8.87 7.51 -12.12
N GLU A 21 -8.29 8.17 -13.12
CA GLU A 21 -8.55 7.88 -14.52
C GLU A 21 -7.47 6.95 -15.07
N SER A 22 -7.88 5.84 -15.70
CA SER A 22 -6.94 4.78 -16.13
C SER A 22 -5.85 5.30 -17.07
N ALA A 23 -6.20 6.18 -18.01
CA ALA A 23 -5.26 6.74 -18.98
C ALA A 23 -4.22 7.65 -18.31
N THR A 24 -4.66 8.53 -17.41
CA THR A 24 -3.77 9.42 -16.66
C THR A 24 -2.84 8.64 -15.74
N LEU A 25 -3.37 7.64 -15.02
CA LEU A 25 -2.57 6.81 -14.14
C LEU A 25 -1.52 5.99 -14.92
N GLN A 26 -1.91 5.41 -16.07
CA GLN A 26 -0.98 4.72 -16.96
C GLN A 26 0.12 5.68 -17.45
N HIS A 27 -0.24 6.90 -17.84
CA HIS A 27 0.74 7.92 -18.25
C HIS A 27 1.79 8.16 -17.16
N TYR A 28 1.37 8.42 -15.92
CA TYR A 28 2.31 8.67 -14.82
C TYR A 28 3.11 7.44 -14.42
N PHE A 29 2.53 6.23 -14.49
CA PHE A 29 3.27 4.99 -14.26
C PHE A 29 4.41 4.79 -15.27
N VAL A 30 4.15 5.03 -16.56
CA VAL A 30 5.18 4.95 -17.61
C VAL A 30 6.19 6.08 -17.46
N LYS A 31 5.73 7.31 -17.23
CA LYS A 31 6.58 8.50 -17.09
C LYS A 31 7.56 8.39 -15.92
N ASN A 32 7.13 7.81 -14.81
CA ASN A 32 7.93 7.70 -13.59
C ASN A 32 8.75 6.41 -13.52
N TYR A 33 8.57 5.48 -14.48
CA TYR A 33 9.24 4.18 -14.45
C TYR A 33 10.75 4.32 -14.65
N VAL A 34 11.51 3.87 -13.64
CA VAL A 34 12.97 3.76 -13.71
C VAL A 34 13.36 2.31 -13.37
N ALA A 35 13.91 1.59 -14.34
CA ALA A 35 14.13 0.15 -14.24
C ALA A 35 15.02 -0.29 -13.05
N SER A 36 15.91 0.58 -12.58
CA SER A 36 16.83 0.32 -11.46
C SER A 36 16.18 0.45 -10.07
N ARG A 37 14.90 0.82 -9.96
CA ARG A 37 14.27 1.20 -8.69
C ARG A 37 13.66 0.07 -7.86
N GLY A 38 13.76 -1.18 -8.30
CA GLY A 38 13.36 -2.35 -7.51
C GLY A 38 12.24 -3.20 -8.11
N TYR A 39 11.61 -2.73 -9.18
CA TYR A 39 10.45 -3.40 -9.80
C TYR A 39 10.63 -4.91 -10.03
N GLY A 40 9.67 -5.67 -9.51
CA GLY A 40 9.52 -7.10 -9.79
C GLY A 40 9.39 -7.39 -11.30
N ARG A 41 9.76 -8.61 -11.72
CA ARG A 41 9.76 -9.00 -13.14
C ARG A 41 8.42 -8.73 -13.84
N GLY A 42 7.32 -9.10 -13.18
CA GLY A 42 5.98 -8.87 -13.72
C GLY A 42 5.67 -7.39 -13.90
N ALA A 43 5.90 -6.57 -12.88
CA ALA A 43 5.68 -5.13 -12.93
C ALA A 43 6.45 -4.46 -14.08
N ARG A 44 7.73 -4.85 -14.29
CA ARG A 44 8.54 -4.34 -15.42
C ARG A 44 7.91 -4.65 -16.77
N MET A 45 7.43 -5.88 -16.96
CA MET A 45 6.82 -6.28 -18.22
C MET A 45 5.46 -5.57 -18.45
N VAL A 46 4.66 -5.35 -17.40
CA VAL A 46 3.42 -4.56 -17.49
C VAL A 46 3.71 -3.11 -17.89
N LEU A 47 4.68 -2.47 -17.24
CA LEU A 47 5.04 -1.07 -17.52
C LEU A 47 5.63 -0.91 -18.92
N GLN A 48 6.40 -1.89 -19.40
CA GLN A 48 6.88 -1.91 -20.77
C GLN A 48 5.71 -2.01 -21.77
N ALA A 49 4.78 -2.95 -21.56
CA ALA A 49 3.59 -3.09 -22.42
C ALA A 49 2.72 -1.81 -22.44
N MET A 50 2.58 -1.15 -21.28
CA MET A 50 1.90 0.16 -21.18
C MET A 50 2.61 1.25 -21.99
N SER A 51 3.94 1.26 -22.02
CA SER A 51 4.74 2.24 -22.77
C SER A 51 4.65 2.06 -24.29
N GLU A 52 4.44 0.82 -24.74
CA GLU A 52 4.32 0.45 -26.16
C GLU A 52 2.89 0.67 -26.70
N GLY A 53 1.94 1.10 -25.85
CA GLY A 53 0.55 1.35 -26.24
C GLY A 53 -0.25 0.07 -26.54
N ALA A 54 0.25 -1.09 -26.11
CA ALA A 54 -0.46 -2.36 -26.24
C ALA A 54 -1.74 -2.34 -25.37
N ASP A 55 -2.70 -3.22 -25.70
CA ASP A 55 -3.77 -3.60 -24.78
C ASP A 55 -3.16 -4.38 -23.60
N HIS A 56 -2.54 -3.61 -22.69
CA HIS A 56 -1.78 -4.12 -21.56
C HIS A 56 -2.64 -5.00 -20.66
N ARG A 57 -3.97 -4.82 -20.63
CA ARG A 57 -4.88 -5.65 -19.83
C ARG A 57 -4.96 -7.06 -20.39
N HIS A 58 -5.19 -7.19 -21.69
CA HIS A 58 -5.17 -8.51 -22.35
C HIS A 58 -3.80 -9.18 -22.20
N TRP A 59 -2.73 -8.40 -22.29
CA TRP A 59 -1.37 -8.89 -22.10
C TRP A 59 -1.10 -9.35 -20.65
N VAL A 60 -1.50 -8.56 -19.63
CA VAL A 60 -1.37 -8.90 -18.19
C VAL A 60 -2.07 -10.22 -17.89
N ASP A 61 -3.31 -10.37 -18.36
CA ASP A 61 -4.10 -11.58 -18.13
C ASP A 61 -3.48 -12.81 -18.83
N SER A 62 -2.85 -12.61 -20.01
CA SER A 62 -2.18 -13.70 -20.73
C SER A 62 -0.88 -14.18 -20.07
N GLN A 63 -0.11 -13.28 -19.45
CA GLN A 63 1.18 -13.59 -18.84
C GLN A 63 1.06 -14.04 -17.39
N PHE A 64 0.02 -13.59 -16.70
CA PHE A 64 -0.29 -13.96 -15.33
C PHE A 64 -1.73 -14.48 -15.26
N PRO A 65 -1.99 -15.74 -15.66
CA PRO A 65 -3.32 -16.32 -15.55
C PRO A 65 -3.80 -16.28 -14.09
N GLY A 66 -4.88 -15.54 -13.82
CA GLY A 66 -5.39 -15.29 -12.47
C GLY A 66 -4.88 -14.00 -11.79
N GLY A 67 -3.93 -13.29 -12.41
CA GLY A 67 -3.40 -12.00 -11.96
C GLY A 67 -2.29 -12.08 -10.91
N SER A 68 -1.58 -10.97 -10.70
CA SER A 68 -0.58 -10.85 -9.63
C SER A 68 -1.25 -10.73 -8.26
N PHE A 69 -0.92 -11.63 -7.33
CA PHE A 69 -1.31 -11.57 -5.91
C PHE A 69 -0.30 -10.80 -5.03
N GLY A 70 0.70 -10.16 -5.66
CA GLY A 70 1.70 -9.36 -4.96
C GLY A 70 1.13 -8.08 -4.34
N ASN A 71 1.91 -7.45 -3.47
CA ASN A 71 1.55 -6.25 -2.72
C ASN A 71 1.74 -4.93 -3.49
N GLY A 72 2.20 -4.97 -4.74
CA GLY A 72 2.54 -3.76 -5.51
C GLY A 72 1.36 -2.82 -5.81
N ALA A 73 0.12 -3.28 -5.66
CA ALA A 73 -1.06 -2.43 -5.65
C ALA A 73 -1.28 -1.74 -4.29
N ALA A 74 -0.97 -2.42 -3.19
CA ALA A 74 -1.15 -1.92 -1.83
C ALA A 74 -0.05 -0.92 -1.42
N MET A 75 1.19 -1.15 -1.85
CA MET A 75 2.34 -0.29 -1.52
C MET A 75 2.17 1.17 -1.94
N ARG A 76 1.30 1.45 -2.92
CA ARG A 76 1.13 2.76 -3.56
C ARG A 76 -0.24 3.41 -3.32
N VAL A 77 -1.11 2.78 -2.51
CA VAL A 77 -2.53 3.16 -2.42
C VAL A 77 -2.82 4.26 -1.38
N ALA A 78 -1.87 4.57 -0.50
CA ALA A 78 -2.06 5.52 0.60
C ALA A 78 -2.70 6.87 0.21
N PRO A 79 -2.33 7.52 -0.93
CA PRO A 79 -2.97 8.78 -1.36
C PRO A 79 -4.49 8.68 -1.53
N ILE A 80 -5.01 7.52 -1.96
CA ILE A 80 -6.45 7.28 -2.11
C ILE A 80 -7.14 7.28 -0.75
N GLY A 81 -6.52 6.65 0.25
CA GLY A 81 -7.00 6.66 1.63
C GLY A 81 -7.06 8.07 2.22
N LEU A 82 -6.11 8.94 1.87
CA LEU A 82 -6.12 10.34 2.29
C LEU A 82 -7.23 11.15 1.60
N VAL A 83 -7.32 11.06 0.27
CA VAL A 83 -8.26 11.88 -0.53
C VAL A 83 -9.71 11.49 -0.27
N PHE A 84 -10.02 10.20 -0.21
CA PHE A 84 -11.40 9.69 -0.10
C PHE A 84 -11.77 9.22 1.31
N ARG A 85 -11.05 9.67 2.35
CA ARG A 85 -11.26 9.27 3.75
C ARG A 85 -12.70 9.40 4.30
N HIS A 86 -13.53 10.24 3.68
CA HIS A 86 -14.92 10.49 4.09
C HIS A 86 -15.97 9.84 3.18
N ASP A 87 -15.55 9.10 2.15
CA ASP A 87 -16.43 8.41 1.19
C ASP A 87 -15.89 7.00 0.96
N SER A 88 -16.38 6.04 1.73
CA SER A 88 -15.92 4.65 1.66
C SER A 88 -16.22 3.99 0.31
N THR A 89 -17.34 4.35 -0.32
CA THR A 89 -17.70 3.84 -1.65
C THR A 89 -16.67 4.29 -2.67
N LYS A 90 -16.38 5.60 -2.73
CA LYS A 90 -15.37 6.13 -3.64
C LYS A 90 -13.98 5.61 -3.27
N LEU A 91 -13.63 5.52 -1.99
CA LEU A 91 -12.34 4.97 -1.56
C LEU A 91 -12.08 3.57 -2.14
N PHE A 92 -13.05 2.65 -2.03
CA PHE A 92 -12.87 1.28 -2.55
C PHE A 92 -12.89 1.22 -4.07
N GLU A 93 -13.75 2.00 -4.72
CA GLU A 93 -13.77 2.12 -6.18
C GLU A 93 -12.41 2.58 -6.72
N GLN A 94 -11.85 3.62 -6.12
CA GLN A 94 -10.58 4.22 -6.55
C GLN A 94 -9.40 3.28 -6.26
N ALA A 95 -9.42 2.60 -5.12
CA ALA A 95 -8.43 1.55 -4.80
C ALA A 95 -8.48 0.39 -5.81
N ASP A 96 -9.67 0.01 -6.30
CA ASP A 96 -9.82 -1.00 -7.36
C ASP A 96 -9.26 -0.52 -8.69
N LEU A 97 -9.62 0.69 -9.11
CA LEU A 97 -9.23 1.25 -10.40
C LEU A 97 -7.71 1.32 -10.54
N GLN A 98 -7.00 1.76 -9.49
CA GLN A 98 -5.53 1.80 -9.53
C GLN A 98 -4.89 0.40 -9.48
N SER A 99 -5.53 -0.55 -8.79
CA SER A 99 -5.00 -1.92 -8.65
C SER A 99 -5.04 -2.65 -9.99
N LYS A 100 -6.18 -2.59 -10.69
CA LYS A 100 -6.47 -3.34 -11.93
C LYS A 100 -5.52 -3.04 -13.08
N LEU A 101 -4.76 -1.94 -13.04
CA LEU A 101 -3.72 -1.66 -14.03
C LEU A 101 -2.54 -2.63 -13.98
N THR A 102 -2.22 -3.18 -12.80
CA THR A 102 -1.05 -4.08 -12.65
C THR A 102 -1.33 -5.35 -11.88
N HIS A 103 -2.36 -5.37 -11.03
CA HIS A 103 -2.75 -6.50 -10.18
C HIS A 103 -4.24 -6.80 -10.39
N THR A 104 -4.54 -7.86 -11.13
CA THR A 104 -5.90 -8.33 -11.39
C THR A 104 -6.37 -9.42 -10.43
N HIS A 105 -5.47 -9.97 -9.60
CA HIS A 105 -5.83 -11.00 -8.62
C HIS A 105 -6.65 -10.38 -7.47
N PRO A 106 -7.74 -11.04 -7.00
CA PRO A 106 -8.58 -10.53 -5.92
C PRO A 106 -7.79 -10.18 -4.65
N LEU A 107 -6.88 -11.06 -4.20
CA LEU A 107 -6.04 -10.80 -3.03
C LEU A 107 -5.15 -9.56 -3.14
N GLY A 108 -4.64 -9.24 -4.34
CA GLY A 108 -3.81 -8.04 -4.55
C GLY A 108 -4.65 -6.77 -4.46
N THR A 109 -5.84 -6.79 -5.06
CA THR A 109 -6.79 -5.67 -5.03
C THR A 109 -7.38 -5.45 -3.63
N GLU A 110 -7.73 -6.53 -2.93
CA GLU A 110 -8.25 -6.48 -1.56
C GLU A 110 -7.21 -5.90 -0.58
N GLY A 111 -5.93 -6.26 -0.74
CA GLY A 111 -4.85 -5.68 0.05
C GLY A 111 -4.76 -4.17 -0.09
N ALA A 112 -4.91 -3.66 -1.32
CA ALA A 112 -4.93 -2.22 -1.57
C ALA A 112 -6.13 -1.53 -0.91
N ARG A 113 -7.33 -2.14 -0.94
CA ARG A 113 -8.50 -1.62 -0.22
C ARG A 113 -8.26 -1.54 1.28
N LEU A 114 -7.66 -2.58 1.86
CA LEU A 114 -7.40 -2.64 3.31
C LEU A 114 -6.40 -1.57 3.75
N ILE A 115 -5.32 -1.33 3.01
CA ILE A 115 -4.39 -0.22 3.30
C ILE A 115 -5.07 1.14 3.12
N ALA A 116 -5.84 1.34 2.03
CA ALA A 116 -6.55 2.60 1.81
C ALA A 116 -7.52 2.90 2.95
N MET A 117 -8.27 1.88 3.41
CA MET A 117 -9.17 1.99 4.55
C MET A 117 -8.39 2.27 5.85
N ALA A 118 -7.29 1.58 6.09
CA ALA A 118 -6.47 1.79 7.28
C ALA A 118 -5.94 3.23 7.36
N VAL A 119 -5.45 3.78 6.24
CA VAL A 119 -5.03 5.18 6.12
C VAL A 119 -6.20 6.13 6.36
N ALA A 120 -7.35 5.89 5.74
CA ALA A 120 -8.56 6.71 5.91
C ALA A 120 -9.07 6.75 7.35
N TYR A 121 -9.07 5.60 8.04
CA TYR A 121 -9.41 5.51 9.45
C TYR A 121 -8.44 6.33 10.29
N CYS A 122 -7.13 6.14 10.07
CA CYS A 122 -6.07 6.77 10.85
C CYS A 122 -6.07 8.31 10.72
N VAL A 123 -6.17 8.84 9.49
CA VAL A 123 -6.21 10.30 9.27
C VAL A 123 -7.48 10.95 9.81
N SER A 124 -8.57 10.18 9.96
CA SER A 124 -9.85 10.67 10.50
C SER A 124 -9.95 10.49 12.01
N SER A 125 -9.05 9.73 12.62
CA SER A 125 -9.07 9.37 14.04
C SER A 125 -8.29 10.36 14.88
N ARG A 126 -8.94 10.90 15.93
CA ARG A 126 -8.23 11.70 16.95
C ARG A 126 -7.59 10.85 18.04
N ASN A 127 -8.25 9.75 18.38
CA ASN A 127 -7.78 8.75 19.33
C ASN A 127 -7.93 7.40 18.65
N PHE A 128 -6.82 6.69 18.48
CA PHE A 128 -6.84 5.36 17.87
C PHE A 128 -7.50 4.34 18.80
N ASP A 129 -8.61 3.75 18.35
CA ASP A 129 -9.21 2.58 18.98
C ASP A 129 -8.79 1.33 18.21
N ARG A 130 -7.96 0.51 18.85
CA ARG A 130 -7.42 -0.70 18.24
C ARG A 130 -8.52 -1.72 17.89
N ASN A 131 -9.55 -1.87 18.74
CA ASN A 131 -10.60 -2.85 18.50
C ASN A 131 -11.48 -2.41 17.33
N GLU A 132 -11.92 -1.15 17.34
CA GLU A 132 -12.71 -0.59 16.22
C GLU A 132 -11.94 -0.68 14.90
N PHE A 133 -10.63 -0.39 14.91
CA PHE A 133 -9.79 -0.47 13.73
C PHE A 133 -9.76 -1.89 13.11
N PHE A 134 -9.58 -2.92 13.95
CA PHE A 134 -9.58 -4.30 13.47
C PHE A 134 -10.98 -4.80 13.08
N ASP A 135 -12.04 -4.36 13.76
CA ASP A 135 -13.42 -4.67 13.39
C ASP A 135 -13.74 -4.11 11.99
N ARG A 136 -13.37 -2.85 11.71
CA ARG A 136 -13.53 -2.25 10.37
C ARG A 136 -12.72 -2.98 9.30
N LEU A 137 -11.50 -3.42 9.61
CA LEU A 137 -10.70 -4.24 8.70
C LEU A 137 -11.41 -5.56 8.37
N LEU A 138 -11.98 -6.23 9.37
CA LEU A 138 -12.73 -7.49 9.20
C LEU A 138 -14.03 -7.31 8.43
N GLU A 139 -14.73 -6.18 8.61
CA GLU A 139 -15.92 -5.81 7.83
C GLU A 139 -15.58 -5.62 6.34
N CYS A 140 -14.41 -5.05 6.05
CA CYS A 140 -13.95 -4.81 4.68
C CYS A 140 -13.35 -6.06 4.01
N ALA A 141 -12.79 -6.97 4.80
CA ALA A 141 -12.14 -8.18 4.29
C ALA A 141 -13.17 -9.18 3.74
N THR A 142 -12.95 -9.59 2.49
CA THR A 142 -13.78 -10.54 1.75
C THR A 142 -13.17 -11.94 1.69
N SER A 143 -11.84 -12.06 1.69
CA SER A 143 -11.16 -13.36 1.63
C SER A 143 -10.92 -13.95 3.02
N GLU A 144 -10.91 -15.28 3.12
CA GLU A 144 -10.59 -15.94 4.40
C GLU A 144 -9.11 -15.81 4.73
N GLU A 145 -8.22 -15.73 3.75
CA GLU A 145 -6.80 -15.47 3.94
C GLU A 145 -6.56 -14.15 4.69
N TYR A 146 -7.25 -13.07 4.29
CA TYR A 146 -7.19 -11.80 5.01
C TYR A 146 -7.88 -11.88 6.36
N ARG A 147 -9.11 -12.42 6.44
CA ARG A 147 -9.85 -12.53 7.71
C ARG A 147 -9.07 -13.30 8.76
N HIS A 148 -8.47 -14.43 8.40
CA HIS A 148 -7.65 -15.23 9.29
C HIS A 148 -6.46 -14.42 9.85
N LYS A 149 -5.69 -13.80 8.96
CA LYS A 149 -4.50 -13.03 9.34
C LYS A 149 -4.83 -11.75 10.09
N ILE A 150 -5.91 -11.06 9.75
CA ILE A 150 -6.39 -9.88 10.47
C ILE A 150 -6.74 -10.25 11.91
N ARG A 151 -7.40 -11.40 12.14
CA ARG A 151 -7.66 -11.90 13.51
C ARG A 151 -6.35 -12.18 14.27
N MET A 152 -5.33 -12.72 13.61
CA MET A 152 -4.01 -12.91 14.22
C MET A 152 -3.37 -11.57 14.61
N ALA A 153 -3.37 -10.58 13.71
CA ALA A 153 -2.85 -9.24 14.00
C ALA A 153 -3.65 -8.52 15.10
N ALA A 154 -4.97 -8.70 15.15
CA ALA A 154 -5.83 -8.17 16.19
C ALA A 154 -5.45 -8.72 17.57
N ALA A 155 -5.13 -10.02 17.64
CA ALA A 155 -4.72 -10.71 18.87
C ALA A 155 -3.26 -10.47 19.27
N ALA A 156 -2.42 -9.93 18.38
CA ALA A 156 -0.99 -9.73 18.64
C ALA A 156 -0.74 -8.75 19.79
N THR A 157 0.20 -9.07 20.67
CA THR A 157 0.58 -8.19 21.80
C THR A 157 2.04 -7.73 21.73
N LYS A 158 2.84 -8.43 20.92
CA LYS A 158 4.27 -8.17 20.72
C LYS A 158 4.67 -8.49 19.28
N LEU A 159 5.83 -7.99 18.87
CA LEU A 159 6.32 -8.12 17.50
C LEU A 159 6.40 -9.58 17.00
N SER A 160 6.88 -10.50 17.86
CA SER A 160 7.02 -11.92 17.51
C SER A 160 5.70 -12.59 17.12
N ASP A 161 4.55 -12.05 17.55
CA ASP A 161 3.24 -12.61 17.21
C ASP A 161 2.92 -12.38 15.71
N LEU A 162 3.51 -11.34 15.10
CA LEU A 162 3.32 -11.00 13.69
C LEU A 162 4.15 -11.86 12.74
N GLU A 163 5.22 -12.52 13.21
CA GLU A 163 6.11 -13.35 12.38
C GLU A 163 5.35 -14.45 11.62
N SER A 164 4.31 -15.00 12.26
CA SER A 164 3.47 -16.08 11.71
C SER A 164 2.48 -15.63 10.62
N ILE A 165 2.27 -14.32 10.44
CA ILE A 165 1.38 -13.76 9.41
C ILE A 165 2.04 -13.82 8.02
N GLY A 166 3.38 -13.71 8.00
CA GLY A 166 4.21 -13.65 6.82
C GLY A 166 4.78 -12.25 6.57
N ASN A 167 5.89 -12.20 5.86
CA ASN A 167 6.65 -10.98 5.57
C ASN A 167 7.11 -10.93 4.11
N GLY A 168 6.47 -11.70 3.22
CA GLY A 168 6.83 -11.76 1.81
C GLY A 168 6.07 -10.77 0.93
N ILE A 169 6.38 -10.83 -0.37
CA ILE A 169 5.78 -10.00 -1.43
C ILE A 169 4.28 -10.25 -1.64
N ALA A 170 3.72 -11.33 -1.07
CA ALA A 170 2.31 -11.65 -1.20
C ALA A 170 1.47 -10.61 -0.43
N ALA A 171 0.44 -10.04 -1.07
CA ALA A 171 -0.34 -8.95 -0.47
C ALA A 171 -0.91 -9.31 0.90
N HIS A 172 -1.55 -10.48 1.01
CA HIS A 172 -2.16 -10.95 2.25
C HIS A 172 -1.17 -11.25 3.39
N GLU A 173 0.13 -11.36 3.12
CA GLU A 173 1.18 -11.43 4.14
C GLU A 173 1.61 -10.02 4.56
N SER A 174 2.16 -9.26 3.62
CA SER A 174 2.78 -7.96 3.88
C SER A 174 1.79 -6.88 4.33
N VAL A 175 0.57 -6.83 3.77
CA VAL A 175 -0.46 -5.84 4.14
C VAL A 175 -0.86 -6.00 5.61
N VAL A 176 -1.16 -7.22 6.02
CA VAL A 176 -1.62 -7.48 7.39
C VAL A 176 -0.46 -7.30 8.38
N THR A 177 0.76 -7.66 7.99
CA THR A 177 1.95 -7.40 8.80
C THR A 177 2.22 -5.91 8.98
N ALA A 178 2.07 -5.09 7.94
CA ALA A 178 2.20 -3.64 8.05
C ALA A 178 1.15 -3.02 8.99
N ILE A 179 -0.11 -3.45 8.85
CA ILE A 179 -1.22 -3.07 9.74
C ILE A 179 -0.91 -3.44 11.19
N GLY A 180 -0.42 -4.67 11.42
CA GLY A 180 -0.04 -5.15 12.75
C GLY A 180 1.10 -4.34 13.37
N CYS A 181 2.13 -3.99 12.59
CA CYS A 181 3.26 -3.18 13.05
C CYS A 181 2.79 -1.83 13.60
N PHE A 182 1.92 -1.14 12.85
CA PHE A 182 1.30 0.10 13.29
C PHE A 182 0.44 -0.12 14.54
N ALA A 183 -0.45 -1.11 14.53
CA ALA A 183 -1.40 -1.32 15.63
C ALA A 183 -0.73 -1.70 16.97
N LEU A 184 0.48 -2.27 16.94
CA LEU A 184 1.30 -2.49 18.14
C LEU A 184 1.91 -1.20 18.70
N THR A 185 2.11 -0.18 17.86
CA THR A 185 2.88 1.03 18.20
C THR A 185 2.25 2.32 17.64
N PRO A 186 0.93 2.54 17.82
CA PRO A 186 0.20 3.57 17.08
C PRO A 186 0.70 5.00 17.36
N ASN A 187 1.29 5.25 18.53
CA ASN A 187 1.81 6.56 18.93
C ASN A 187 3.35 6.67 18.84
N ASP A 188 4.01 5.79 18.07
CA ASP A 188 5.46 5.79 17.90
C ASP A 188 5.83 5.44 16.45
N TYR A 189 5.98 6.48 15.61
CA TYR A 189 6.26 6.34 14.18
C TYR A 189 7.56 5.56 13.95
N ALA A 190 8.61 5.93 14.68
CA ALA A 190 9.91 5.31 14.53
C ALA A 190 9.88 3.83 14.89
N ARG A 191 9.14 3.47 15.95
CA ARG A 191 8.97 2.06 16.34
C ARG A 191 8.08 1.28 15.38
N THR A 192 7.05 1.90 14.79
CA THR A 192 6.25 1.27 13.73
C THR A 192 7.13 0.85 12.56
N ILE A 193 7.99 1.76 12.08
CA ILE A 193 8.95 1.47 11.00
C ILE A 193 9.98 0.43 11.43
N ALA A 194 10.53 0.54 12.63
CA ALA A 194 11.51 -0.41 13.14
C ALA A 194 10.93 -1.84 13.24
N HIS A 195 9.69 -1.99 13.68
CA HIS A 195 9.00 -3.28 13.71
C HIS A 195 8.90 -3.91 12.32
N ALA A 196 8.49 -3.14 11.31
CA ALA A 196 8.41 -3.60 9.93
C ALA A 196 9.77 -4.10 9.41
N ILE A 197 10.85 -3.35 9.67
CA ILE A 197 12.21 -3.72 9.26
C ILE A 197 12.71 -4.97 10.01
N LEU A 198 12.47 -5.05 11.32
CA LEU A 198 12.92 -6.16 12.17
C LEU A 198 12.26 -7.51 11.82
N LEU A 199 11.05 -7.50 11.25
CA LEU A 199 10.39 -8.71 10.77
C LEU A 199 11.06 -9.30 9.52
N GLY A 200 11.89 -8.54 8.81
CA GLY A 200 12.59 -9.01 7.60
C GLY A 200 11.65 -9.24 6.41
N GLY A 201 12.14 -9.99 5.42
CA GLY A 201 11.40 -10.25 4.18
C GLY A 201 11.35 -9.02 3.28
N ASP A 202 10.15 -8.65 2.85
CA ASP A 202 9.86 -7.52 1.97
C ASP A 202 9.79 -6.20 2.76
N THR A 203 10.91 -5.86 3.40
CA THR A 203 10.97 -4.84 4.45
C THR A 203 10.63 -3.44 3.97
N ASP A 204 11.01 -3.09 2.74
CA ASP A 204 10.72 -1.78 2.14
C ASP A 204 9.22 -1.59 1.96
N THR A 205 8.54 -2.55 1.34
CA THR A 205 7.09 -2.49 1.11
C THR A 205 6.29 -2.48 2.42
N ILE A 206 6.66 -3.35 3.37
CA ILE A 206 5.98 -3.43 4.67
C ILE A 206 6.19 -2.13 5.45
N ALA A 207 7.42 -1.59 5.47
CA ALA A 207 7.71 -0.34 6.16
C ALA A 207 7.02 0.86 5.49
N ALA A 208 6.93 0.90 4.16
CA ALA A 208 6.23 1.96 3.43
C ALA A 208 4.72 1.96 3.77
N MET A 209 4.07 0.80 3.77
CA MET A 209 2.66 0.69 4.15
C MET A 209 2.43 1.02 5.64
N ALA A 210 3.26 0.50 6.54
CA ALA A 210 3.15 0.76 7.98
C ALA A 210 3.40 2.26 8.29
N GLY A 211 4.38 2.86 7.62
CA GLY A 211 4.70 4.28 7.69
C GLY A 211 3.56 5.15 7.18
N ALA A 212 2.93 4.79 6.07
CA ALA A 212 1.77 5.51 5.55
C ALA A 212 0.60 5.53 6.55
N ILE A 213 0.31 4.41 7.20
CA ILE A 213 -0.75 4.32 8.22
C ILE A 213 -0.36 5.15 9.46
N SER A 214 0.87 4.99 9.95
CA SER A 214 1.37 5.67 11.14
C SER A 214 1.46 7.19 10.95
N GLY A 215 1.97 7.64 9.80
CA GLY A 215 2.03 9.05 9.42
C GLY A 215 0.66 9.68 9.22
N ALA A 216 -0.31 8.93 8.69
CA ALA A 216 -1.69 9.38 8.60
C ALA A 216 -2.30 9.65 9.99
N TYR A 217 -1.98 8.84 10.99
CA TYR A 217 -2.48 9.02 12.36
C TYR A 217 -1.73 10.10 13.14
N GLN A 218 -0.39 10.10 13.09
CA GLN A 218 0.43 10.97 13.95
C GLN A 218 0.79 12.32 13.33
N GLY A 219 0.63 12.44 12.00
CA GLY A 219 1.03 13.62 11.24
C GLY A 219 2.54 13.72 11.02
N GLU A 220 2.93 14.68 10.19
CA GLU A 220 4.32 14.91 9.76
C GLU A 220 5.28 15.15 10.93
N SER A 221 4.86 15.85 11.97
CA SER A 221 5.71 16.20 13.12
C SER A 221 6.19 14.99 13.93
N ALA A 222 5.59 13.82 13.75
CA ALA A 222 6.02 12.59 14.40
C ALA A 222 7.20 11.91 13.69
N ILE A 223 7.50 12.30 12.45
CA ILE A 223 8.59 11.72 11.67
C ILE A 223 9.93 12.29 12.16
N PRO A 224 10.92 11.46 12.53
CA PRO A 224 12.22 11.94 12.95
C PRO A 224 12.89 12.80 11.87
N SER A 225 13.29 14.02 12.23
CA SER A 225 13.91 14.97 11.28
C SER A 225 15.19 14.44 10.62
N VAL A 226 15.96 13.62 11.34
CA VAL A 226 17.15 12.95 10.81
C VAL A 226 16.80 11.94 9.71
N TRP A 227 15.61 11.32 9.76
CA TRP A 227 15.14 10.44 8.69
C TRP A 227 14.67 11.23 7.50
N LEU A 228 13.90 12.31 7.71
CA LEU A 228 13.50 13.22 6.64
C LEU A 228 14.70 13.79 5.89
N SER A 229 15.76 14.17 6.62
CA SER A 229 16.99 14.71 6.03
C SER A 229 17.83 13.66 5.29
N ALA A 230 17.55 12.37 5.51
CA ALA A 230 18.22 11.26 4.86
C ALA A 230 17.43 10.72 3.65
N LEU A 231 16.21 11.22 3.43
CA LEU A 231 15.44 10.93 2.22
C LEU A 231 16.19 11.45 0.99
N GLU A 232 16.00 10.76 -0.11
CA GLU A 232 16.57 11.14 -1.39
C GLU A 232 15.97 12.47 -1.85
N ASP A 233 16.82 13.38 -2.29
CA ASP A 233 16.42 14.65 -2.90
C ASP A 233 16.62 14.54 -4.41
N ASP A 234 15.55 14.23 -5.15
CA ASP A 234 15.58 14.04 -6.60
C ASP A 234 14.39 14.72 -7.28
N TYR A 235 14.30 14.62 -8.61
CA TYR A 235 13.32 15.32 -9.47
C TYR A 235 11.84 15.10 -9.11
N GLN A 236 11.53 14.14 -8.23
CA GLN A 236 10.17 13.88 -7.74
C GLN A 236 9.90 14.39 -6.32
N GLY A 237 10.84 15.13 -5.72
CA GLY A 237 10.77 15.70 -4.37
C GLY A 237 11.66 14.95 -3.36
N HIS A 238 11.59 15.36 -2.09
CA HIS A 238 12.19 14.62 -0.99
C HIS A 238 11.42 13.30 -0.79
N THR A 239 12.05 12.17 -1.09
CA THR A 239 11.45 10.83 -1.12
C THR A 239 12.23 9.78 -0.37
#